data_AF-A3CY82-F1
#
_entry.id   AF-A3CY82-F1
#
_cell.length_a   1.000
_cell.length_b   1.000
_cell.length_c   1.000
_cell.angle_alpha   90.00
_cell.angle_beta   90.00
_cell.angle_gamma   90.00
#
_symmetry.space_group_name_H-M   'P 1'
#
loop_
_entity.id
_entity.type
_entity.pdbx_description
1 polymer ?
#
loop_
_entity_poly.entity_id
_entity_poly.type
_entity_poly.pdbx_seq_one_letter_code
_entity_poly.pdbx_strand_id
1 'polypeptide(L)'
;MAYEYGALSRPLEEVFAALQEGLMREYRLDYLPAHRRSARRSRRLRRIRGWWRATGRLAEQAACVTQRTLPRIEQETGHAFRGPDGLARVLMAPPTKQLFSEILAGFPEDALPICANDLAMLGNFADDSHALALIGDVTLRLKVLPGGDVGAAGLAALCDRWGLHESRIGSGFRCSPDGEKLEQEKETLARAVLGLIYVEGGVDALRAVVPLLAYGRTG
;
A
#
# COMPACT_ATOMS: atom_id res chain seq x y z
N MET A 1 10.89 16.59 13.66
CA MET A 1 9.50 16.20 13.96
C MET A 1 9.34 14.76 13.51
N ALA A 2 9.18 13.82 14.45
CA ALA A 2 8.83 12.46 14.09
C ALA A 2 7.37 12.50 13.62
N TYR A 3 7.12 12.12 12.38
CA TYR A 3 5.76 11.86 11.93
C TYR A 3 5.31 10.58 12.64
N GLU A 4 4.75 10.71 13.84
CA GLU A 4 4.09 9.62 14.55
C GLU A 4 2.73 9.36 13.90
N TYR A 5 2.73 8.81 12.69
CA TYR A 5 1.69 7.85 12.33
C TYR A 5 2.14 6.53 12.96
N GLY A 6 1.38 6.07 13.96
CA GLY A 6 1.74 4.90 14.76
C GLY A 6 2.10 3.69 13.90
N ALA A 7 2.99 2.84 14.42
CA ALA A 7 3.16 1.51 13.84
C ALA A 7 1.85 0.72 14.04
N LEU A 8 1.52 -0.13 13.07
CA LEU A 8 0.53 -1.18 13.32
C LEU A 8 0.94 -1.95 14.58
N SER A 9 -0.04 -2.42 15.35
CA SER A 9 0.23 -3.20 16.55
C SER A 9 1.03 -4.49 16.29
N ARG A 10 1.05 -4.94 15.03
CA ARG A 10 1.69 -6.15 14.52
C ARG A 10 2.00 -5.99 13.01
N PRO A 11 2.80 -6.88 12.40
CA PRO A 11 3.07 -6.85 10.96
C PRO A 11 1.81 -6.86 10.11
N LEU A 12 1.86 -6.22 8.94
CA LEU A 12 0.69 -6.07 8.04
C LEU A 12 0.04 -7.41 7.69
N GLU A 13 0.84 -8.45 7.45
CA GLU A 13 0.36 -9.80 7.15
C GLU A 13 -0.47 -10.38 8.30
N GLU A 14 -0.03 -10.19 9.54
CA GLU A 14 -0.77 -10.63 10.73
C GLU A 14 -2.06 -9.82 10.93
N VAL A 15 -2.04 -8.52 10.63
CA VAL A 15 -3.26 -7.69 10.67
C VAL A 15 -4.30 -8.20 9.67
N PHE A 16 -3.89 -8.52 8.44
CA PHE A 16 -4.80 -9.08 7.44
C PHE A 16 -5.31 -10.47 7.83
N ALA A 17 -4.45 -11.34 8.36
CA ALA A 17 -4.86 -12.66 8.83
C ALA A 17 -5.91 -12.55 9.95
N ALA A 18 -5.66 -11.70 10.96
CA ALA A 18 -6.58 -11.46 12.05
C ALA A 18 -7.92 -10.86 11.56
N LEU A 19 -7.85 -9.92 10.60
CA LEU A 19 -9.03 -9.33 9.99
C LEU A 19 -9.88 -10.38 9.25
N GLN A 20 -9.26 -11.26 8.47
CA GLN A 20 -9.96 -12.34 7.79
C GLN A 20 -10.61 -13.34 8.75
N GLU A 21 -9.89 -13.71 9.81
CA GLU A 21 -10.40 -14.62 10.84
C GLU A 21 -11.59 -14.00 11.56
N GLY A 22 -11.49 -12.73 11.98
CA GLY A 22 -12.57 -11.99 12.63
C GLY A 22 -13.81 -11.87 11.73
N LEU A 23 -13.63 -11.52 10.46
CA LEU A 23 -14.73 -11.47 9.49
C LEU A 23 -15.39 -12.85 9.29
N MET A 24 -14.61 -13.93 9.27
CA MET A 24 -15.12 -15.29 9.14
C MET A 24 -15.88 -15.73 10.39
N ARG A 25 -15.38 -15.40 11.58
CA ARG A 25 -16.06 -15.65 12.86
C ARG A 25 -17.41 -14.97 12.89
N GLU A 26 -17.46 -13.69 12.55
CA GLU A 26 -18.69 -12.90 12.47
C GLU A 26 -19.66 -13.44 11.43
N TYR A 27 -19.16 -13.87 10.28
CA TYR A 27 -19.98 -14.53 9.27
C TYR A 27 -20.64 -15.80 9.82
N ARG A 28 -19.89 -16.63 10.56
CA ARG A 28 -20.40 -17.88 11.15
C ARG A 28 -21.42 -17.63 12.25
N LEU A 29 -21.18 -16.66 13.13
CA LEU A 29 -22.11 -16.29 14.20
C LEU A 29 -23.48 -15.84 13.66
N ASP A 30 -23.47 -15.12 12.55
CA ASP A 30 -24.69 -14.59 11.94
C ASP A 30 -25.33 -15.52 10.90
N TYR A 31 -24.71 -16.67 10.63
CA TYR A 31 -25.20 -17.62 9.64
C TYR A 31 -26.41 -18.39 10.16
N LEU A 32 -27.55 -18.23 9.48
CA LEU A 32 -28.73 -19.09 9.61
C LEU A 32 -29.07 -19.76 8.27
N PRO A 33 -29.84 -20.86 8.18
CA PRO A 33 -30.35 -21.34 6.89
C PRO A 33 -31.19 -20.28 6.16
N ALA A 34 -31.17 -20.25 4.82
CA ALA A 34 -31.79 -19.18 4.01
C ALA A 34 -33.28 -18.94 4.32
N HIS A 35 -34.03 -20.01 4.59
CA HIS A 35 -35.45 -19.96 4.95
C HIS A 35 -35.73 -19.31 6.33
N ARG A 36 -34.68 -19.11 7.17
CA ARG A 36 -34.78 -18.44 8.48
C ARG A 36 -34.13 -17.06 8.51
N ARG A 37 -33.68 -16.54 7.35
CA ARG A 37 -32.99 -15.24 7.28
C ARG A 37 -33.96 -14.12 6.95
N SER A 38 -33.89 -13.04 7.72
CA SER A 38 -34.46 -11.76 7.30
C SER A 38 -33.66 -11.15 6.14
N ALA A 39 -34.30 -10.29 5.36
CA ALA A 39 -33.62 -9.55 4.29
C ALA A 39 -32.41 -8.73 4.80
N ARG A 40 -32.52 -8.14 6.01
CA ARG A 40 -31.44 -7.40 6.67
C ARG A 40 -30.23 -8.28 6.96
N ARG A 41 -30.44 -9.47 7.53
CA ARG A 41 -29.36 -10.42 7.83
C ARG A 41 -28.70 -10.94 6.56
N SER A 42 -29.48 -11.25 5.52
CA SER A 42 -28.94 -11.62 4.21
C SER A 42 -28.07 -10.52 3.59
N ARG A 43 -28.44 -9.24 3.73
CA ARG A 43 -27.61 -8.10 3.29
C ARG A 43 -26.31 -7.99 4.09
N ARG A 44 -26.34 -8.16 5.42
CA ARG A 44 -25.14 -8.16 6.27
C ARG A 44 -24.16 -9.28 5.89
N LEU A 45 -24.64 -10.52 5.77
CA LEU A 45 -23.80 -11.66 5.38
C LEU A 45 -23.16 -11.48 4.00
N ARG A 46 -23.86 -10.86 3.04
CA ARG A 46 -23.29 -10.53 1.73
C ARG A 46 -22.17 -9.49 1.85
N ARG A 47 -22.34 -8.45 2.68
CA ARG A 47 -21.30 -7.45 2.93
C ARG A 47 -20.06 -8.07 3.58
N ILE A 48 -20.22 -8.83 4.66
CA ILE A 48 -19.11 -9.50 5.36
C ILE A 48 -18.35 -10.43 4.40
N ARG A 49 -19.06 -11.23 3.59
CA ARG A 49 -18.43 -12.07 2.57
C ARG A 49 -17.68 -11.24 1.52
N GLY A 50 -18.21 -10.09 1.14
CA GLY A 50 -17.55 -9.13 0.24
C GLY A 50 -16.24 -8.61 0.84
N TRP A 51 -16.28 -8.16 2.09
CA TRP A 51 -15.11 -7.69 2.83
C TRP A 51 -14.07 -8.79 3.03
N TRP A 52 -14.48 -10.01 3.38
CA TRP A 52 -13.56 -11.15 3.53
C TRP A 52 -12.81 -11.48 2.23
N ARG A 53 -13.50 -11.45 1.08
CA ARG A 53 -12.86 -11.63 -0.22
C ARG A 53 -11.93 -10.48 -0.59
N ALA A 54 -12.33 -9.25 -0.29
CA ALA A 54 -11.53 -8.06 -0.59
C ALA A 54 -10.24 -8.07 0.23
N THR A 55 -10.35 -8.26 1.54
CA THR A 55 -9.20 -8.36 2.47
C THR A 55 -8.28 -9.52 2.12
N GLY A 56 -8.81 -10.67 1.70
CA GLY A 56 -7.98 -11.79 1.21
C GLY A 56 -7.16 -11.45 -0.03
N ARG A 57 -7.75 -10.74 -0.99
CA ARG A 57 -6.99 -10.25 -2.16
C ARG A 57 -5.90 -9.25 -1.74
N LEU A 58 -6.17 -8.38 -0.77
CA LEU A 58 -5.15 -7.44 -0.27
C LEU A 58 -3.99 -8.19 0.40
N ALA A 59 -4.28 -9.25 1.15
CA ALA A 59 -3.26 -10.10 1.78
C ALA A 59 -2.38 -10.81 0.73
N GLU A 60 -2.98 -11.39 -0.31
CA GLU A 60 -2.25 -12.01 -1.43
C GLU A 60 -1.37 -10.99 -2.18
N GLN A 61 -1.87 -9.77 -2.39
CA GLN A 61 -1.11 -8.70 -3.03
C GLN A 61 0.04 -8.21 -2.14
N ALA A 62 -0.18 -8.06 -0.83
CA ALA A 62 0.88 -7.72 0.12
C ALA A 62 1.98 -8.80 0.15
N ALA A 63 1.59 -10.08 0.14
CA ALA A 63 2.55 -11.18 0.05
C ALA A 63 3.35 -11.14 -1.28
N CYS A 64 2.72 -10.79 -2.40
CA CYS A 64 3.44 -10.57 -3.67
C CYS A 64 4.50 -9.46 -3.56
N VAL A 65 4.18 -8.36 -2.86
CA VAL A 65 5.13 -7.27 -2.61
C VAL A 65 6.34 -7.79 -1.82
N THR A 66 6.09 -8.50 -0.72
CA THR A 66 7.14 -9.10 0.13
C THR A 66 8.03 -10.07 -0.66
N GLN A 67 7.44 -10.91 -1.51
CA GLN A 67 8.16 -12.00 -2.18
C GLN A 67 8.86 -11.59 -3.49
N ARG A 68 8.39 -10.54 -4.17
CA ARG A 68 8.86 -10.22 -5.53
C ARG A 68 9.36 -8.79 -5.66
N THR A 69 8.58 -7.82 -5.18
CA THR A 69 8.85 -6.40 -5.39
C THR A 69 9.95 -5.91 -4.45
N LEU A 70 9.84 -6.25 -3.17
CA LEU A 70 10.83 -5.87 -2.16
C LEU A 70 12.23 -6.39 -2.51
N PRO A 71 12.45 -7.72 -2.76
CA PRO A 71 13.80 -8.22 -3.01
C PRO A 71 14.41 -7.64 -4.29
N ARG A 72 13.57 -7.35 -5.31
CA ARG A 72 14.02 -6.69 -6.54
C ARG A 72 14.57 -5.30 -6.26
N ILE A 73 13.85 -4.47 -5.50
CA ILE A 73 14.29 -3.12 -5.17
C ILE A 73 15.57 -3.19 -4.33
N GLU A 74 15.62 -4.07 -3.33
CA GLU A 74 16.81 -4.22 -2.48
C GLU A 74 18.05 -4.65 -3.28
N GLN A 75 17.88 -5.59 -4.22
CA GLN A 75 18.96 -6.05 -5.09
C GLN A 75 19.50 -4.94 -5.99
N GLU A 76 18.64 -4.09 -6.54
CA GLU A 76 19.07 -3.03 -7.45
C GLU A 76 19.63 -1.81 -6.74
N THR A 77 19.08 -1.48 -5.58
CA THR A 77 19.47 -0.28 -4.81
C THR A 77 20.60 -0.54 -3.83
N GLY A 78 20.82 -1.82 -3.44
CA GLY A 78 21.73 -2.20 -2.36
C GLY A 78 21.23 -1.79 -0.97
N HIS A 79 20.02 -1.25 -0.86
CA HIS A 79 19.40 -0.87 0.40
C HIS A 79 18.53 -2.01 0.92
N ALA A 80 18.71 -2.42 2.18
CA ALA A 80 17.83 -3.35 2.86
C ALA A 80 16.78 -2.57 3.66
N PHE A 81 15.50 -2.81 3.39
CA PHE A 81 14.41 -2.19 4.14
C PHE A 81 14.29 -2.83 5.52
N ARG A 82 13.74 -2.08 6.49
CA ARG A 82 13.49 -2.60 7.85
C ARG A 82 12.44 -3.71 7.88
N GLY A 83 11.56 -3.73 6.89
CA GLY A 83 10.54 -4.75 6.71
C GLY A 83 9.62 -4.46 5.51
N PRO A 84 8.76 -5.42 5.13
CA PRO A 84 7.89 -5.28 3.96
C PRO A 84 6.76 -4.26 4.14
N ASP A 85 6.38 -3.96 5.38
CA ASP A 85 5.24 -3.11 5.71
C ASP A 85 5.37 -1.69 5.14
N GLY A 86 6.56 -1.09 5.17
CA GLY A 86 6.79 0.25 4.63
C GLY A 86 6.48 0.32 3.13
N LEU A 87 6.99 -0.65 2.37
CA LEU A 87 6.75 -0.74 0.94
C LEU A 87 5.28 -1.07 0.64
N ALA A 88 4.66 -1.98 1.39
CA ALA A 88 3.25 -2.31 1.22
C ALA A 88 2.33 -1.11 1.47
N ARG A 89 2.66 -0.24 2.43
CA ARG A 89 1.96 1.04 2.67
C ARG A 89 2.03 1.96 1.46
N VAL A 90 3.24 2.15 0.91
CA VAL A 90 3.46 2.97 -0.30
C VAL A 90 2.62 2.46 -1.48
N LEU A 91 2.49 1.14 -1.61
CA LEU A 91 1.78 0.49 -2.72
C LEU A 91 0.27 0.37 -2.49
N MET A 92 -0.26 0.81 -1.35
CA MET A 92 -1.67 0.68 -1.01
C MET A 92 -2.51 1.73 -1.76
N ALA A 93 -3.42 1.27 -2.61
CA ALA A 93 -4.22 2.14 -3.46
C ALA A 93 -5.34 2.85 -2.68
N PRO A 94 -5.73 4.08 -3.06
CA PRO A 94 -6.78 4.86 -2.38
C PRO A 94 -8.12 4.13 -2.13
N PRO A 95 -8.63 3.25 -3.02
CA PRO A 95 -9.88 2.51 -2.77
C PRO A 95 -9.84 1.60 -1.53
N THR A 96 -8.67 1.20 -1.05
CA THR A 96 -8.52 0.40 0.18
C THR A 96 -9.00 1.16 1.42
N LYS A 97 -8.84 2.49 1.46
CA LYS A 97 -9.37 3.37 2.52
C LYS A 97 -10.87 3.20 2.71
N GLN A 98 -11.60 3.13 1.61
CA GLN A 98 -13.05 2.93 1.64
C GLN A 98 -13.41 1.56 2.23
N LEU A 99 -12.69 0.50 1.84
CA LEU A 99 -12.93 -0.85 2.39
C LEU A 99 -12.77 -0.88 3.91
N PHE A 100 -11.68 -0.34 4.45
CA PHE A 100 -11.45 -0.35 5.90
C PHE A 100 -12.44 0.54 6.65
N SER A 101 -12.82 1.67 6.06
CA SER A 101 -13.86 2.55 6.62
C SER A 101 -15.23 1.87 6.67
N GLU A 102 -15.59 1.11 5.62
CA GLU A 102 -16.82 0.33 5.56
C GLU A 102 -16.85 -0.81 6.58
N ILE A 103 -15.71 -1.48 6.79
CA ILE A 103 -15.57 -2.50 7.83
C ILE A 103 -15.74 -1.85 9.20
N LEU A 104 -15.04 -0.76 9.48
CA LEU A 104 -15.13 -0.05 10.76
C LEU A 104 -16.57 0.40 11.07
N ALA A 105 -17.29 0.98 10.10
CA ALA A 105 -18.69 1.37 10.25
C ALA A 105 -19.68 0.18 10.29
N GLY A 106 -19.21 -1.01 9.89
CA GLY A 106 -20.01 -2.22 9.76
C GLY A 106 -20.22 -3.02 11.04
N PHE A 107 -19.41 -2.75 12.06
CA PHE A 107 -19.37 -3.47 13.33
C PHE A 107 -19.44 -2.50 14.51
N PRO A 108 -20.06 -2.89 15.63
CA PRO A 108 -19.86 -2.17 16.88
C PRO A 108 -18.42 -2.40 17.38
N GLU A 109 -17.91 -1.47 18.19
CA GLU A 109 -16.50 -1.42 18.60
C GLU A 109 -16.03 -2.71 19.32
N ASP A 110 -16.92 -3.31 20.12
CA ASP A 110 -16.69 -4.55 20.87
C ASP A 110 -16.71 -5.82 20.02
N ALA A 111 -17.22 -5.75 18.79
CA ALA A 111 -17.27 -6.86 17.84
C ALA A 111 -16.38 -6.62 16.60
N LEU A 112 -15.47 -5.65 16.66
CA LEU A 112 -14.54 -5.42 15.57
C LEU A 112 -13.60 -6.62 15.40
N PRO A 113 -13.30 -7.00 14.15
CA PRO A 113 -12.44 -8.15 13.87
C PRO A 113 -10.97 -7.92 14.29
N ILE A 114 -10.53 -6.66 14.34
CA ILE A 114 -9.24 -6.20 14.85
C ILE A 114 -9.46 -4.87 15.59
N CYS A 115 -8.46 -4.34 16.30
CA CYS A 115 -8.65 -3.09 17.02
C CYS A 115 -8.98 -1.93 16.06
N ALA A 116 -9.84 -1.01 16.51
CA ALA A 116 -10.28 0.13 15.69
C ALA A 116 -9.10 0.98 15.19
N ASN A 117 -8.04 1.09 16.01
CA ASN A 117 -6.84 1.84 15.66
C ASN A 117 -6.10 1.24 14.45
N ASP A 118 -5.91 -0.09 14.41
CA ASP A 118 -5.28 -0.75 13.28
C ASP A 118 -6.11 -0.58 12.00
N LEU A 119 -7.45 -0.69 12.08
CA LEU A 119 -8.34 -0.43 10.93
C LEU A 119 -8.24 1.02 10.43
N ALA A 120 -8.20 1.99 11.35
CA ALA A 120 -8.06 3.39 11.01
C ALA A 120 -6.70 3.68 10.35
N MET A 121 -5.61 3.09 10.88
CA MET A 121 -4.28 3.20 10.29
C MET A 121 -4.22 2.62 8.87
N LEU A 122 -4.76 1.42 8.66
CA LEU A 122 -4.87 0.82 7.31
C LEU A 122 -5.62 1.74 6.33
N GLY A 123 -6.63 2.46 6.81
CA GLY A 123 -7.35 3.45 6.02
C GLY A 123 -6.52 4.66 5.59
N ASN A 124 -5.51 5.03 6.38
CA ASN A 124 -4.68 6.22 6.15
C ASN A 124 -3.42 5.94 5.33
N PHE A 125 -3.05 4.68 5.09
CA PHE A 125 -1.84 4.33 4.33
C PHE A 125 -1.79 4.90 2.91
N ALA A 126 -2.94 5.09 2.27
CA ALA A 126 -3.00 5.76 0.98
C ALA A 126 -2.50 7.22 1.07
N ASP A 127 -2.77 7.91 2.17
CA ASP A 127 -2.34 9.28 2.41
C ASP A 127 -0.81 9.34 2.70
N ASP A 128 -0.25 8.31 3.33
CA ASP A 128 1.20 8.18 3.59
C ASP A 128 2.01 8.10 2.29
N SER A 129 1.49 7.44 1.26
CA SER A 129 2.16 7.33 -0.04
C SER A 129 2.45 8.71 -0.66
N HIS A 130 1.52 9.65 -0.52
CA HIS A 130 1.67 11.00 -1.05
C HIS A 130 2.68 11.82 -0.24
N ALA A 131 2.65 11.69 1.09
CA ALA A 131 3.64 12.33 1.97
C ALA A 131 5.06 11.84 1.66
N LEU A 132 5.24 10.53 1.47
CA LEU A 132 6.52 9.95 1.08
C LEU A 132 6.96 10.40 -0.32
N ALA A 133 6.04 10.56 -1.27
CA ALA A 133 6.36 11.09 -2.59
C ALA A 133 6.93 12.52 -2.51
N LEU A 134 6.35 13.37 -1.66
CA LEU A 134 6.86 14.72 -1.42
C LEU A 134 8.25 14.70 -0.76
N ILE A 135 8.46 13.82 0.24
CA ILE A 135 9.77 13.64 0.86
C ILE A 135 10.80 13.20 -0.18
N GLY A 136 10.47 12.22 -1.01
CA GLY A 136 11.31 11.74 -2.11
C GLY A 136 11.67 12.87 -3.09
N ASP A 137 10.69 13.65 -3.54
CA ASP A 137 10.91 14.78 -4.46
C ASP A 137 11.90 15.81 -3.89
N VAL A 138 11.61 16.28 -2.67
CA VAL A 138 12.40 17.32 -2.01
C VAL A 138 13.81 16.84 -1.73
N THR A 139 13.98 15.60 -1.28
CA THR A 139 15.29 15.05 -0.95
C THR A 139 16.15 14.81 -2.18
N LEU A 140 15.57 14.32 -3.29
CA LEU A 140 16.27 14.21 -4.56
C LEU A 140 16.80 15.57 -5.03
N ARG A 141 15.94 16.59 -5.05
CA ARG A 141 16.29 17.94 -5.51
C ARG A 141 17.33 18.62 -4.64
N LEU A 142 17.25 18.47 -3.31
CA LEU A 142 18.12 19.20 -2.39
C LEU A 142 19.42 18.49 -2.04
N LYS A 143 19.44 17.14 -2.00
CA LYS A 143 20.56 16.37 -1.44
C LYS A 143 21.33 15.54 -2.45
N VAL A 144 20.73 15.30 -3.61
CA VAL A 144 21.22 14.28 -4.54
C VAL A 144 21.51 14.87 -5.92
N LEU A 145 20.61 15.69 -6.45
CA LEU A 145 20.74 16.34 -7.75
C LEU A 145 20.51 17.86 -7.63
N PRO A 146 21.38 18.59 -6.90
CA PRO A 146 21.26 20.03 -6.79
C PRO A 146 21.43 20.68 -8.17
N GLY A 147 20.33 21.18 -8.74
CA GLY A 147 20.30 21.85 -10.05
C GLY A 147 19.94 20.97 -11.26
N GLY A 148 19.60 19.69 -11.06
CA GLY A 148 19.15 18.78 -12.12
C GLY A 148 17.78 18.18 -11.79
N ASP A 149 16.82 18.28 -12.71
CA ASP A 149 15.52 17.63 -12.55
C ASP A 149 15.63 16.16 -12.97
N VAL A 150 15.15 15.25 -12.12
CA VAL A 150 14.89 13.87 -12.53
C VAL A 150 13.66 13.92 -13.40
N GLY A 151 13.84 13.91 -14.72
CA GLY A 151 12.73 14.00 -15.66
C GLY A 151 11.69 12.91 -15.38
N ALA A 152 10.40 13.25 -15.52
CA ALA A 152 9.26 12.36 -15.27
C ALA A 152 9.44 10.96 -15.91
N ALA A 153 10.01 10.90 -17.11
CA ALA A 153 10.31 9.65 -17.81
C ALA A 153 11.27 8.72 -17.06
N GLY A 154 12.28 9.26 -16.35
CA GLY A 154 13.21 8.45 -15.56
C GLY A 154 12.56 7.83 -14.32
N LEU A 155 11.64 8.55 -13.68
CA LEU A 155 10.88 8.06 -12.54
C LEU A 155 9.84 7.03 -12.97
N ALA A 156 9.15 7.25 -14.09
CA ALA A 156 8.22 6.28 -14.64
C ALA A 156 8.93 4.99 -15.08
N ALA A 157 10.09 5.10 -15.75
CA ALA A 157 10.92 3.94 -16.09
C ALA A 157 11.40 3.18 -14.84
N LEU A 158 11.75 3.89 -13.77
CA LEU A 158 12.10 3.26 -12.49
C LEU A 158 10.91 2.50 -11.88
N CYS A 159 9.73 3.08 -11.94
CA CYS A 159 8.49 2.43 -11.51
C CYS A 159 8.24 1.13 -12.29
N ASP A 160 8.39 1.14 -13.61
CA ASP A 160 8.20 -0.03 -14.47
C ASP A 160 9.26 -1.11 -14.19
N ARG A 161 10.52 -0.69 -14.02
CA ARG A 161 11.64 -1.58 -13.69
C ARG A 161 11.40 -2.32 -12.37
N TRP A 162 10.96 -1.60 -11.34
CA TRP A 162 10.60 -2.19 -10.06
C TRP A 162 9.23 -2.89 -10.07
N GLY A 163 8.43 -2.71 -11.12
CA GLY A 163 7.09 -3.27 -11.24
C GLY A 163 6.12 -2.75 -10.18
N LEU A 164 6.26 -1.48 -9.77
CA LEU A 164 5.48 -0.92 -8.66
C LEU A 164 3.99 -0.82 -9.01
N HIS A 165 3.67 -0.47 -10.27
CA HIS A 165 2.30 -0.29 -10.71
C HIS A 165 1.54 -1.63 -10.70
N GLU A 166 2.17 -2.69 -11.20
CA GLU A 166 1.63 -4.06 -11.19
C GLU A 166 1.51 -4.61 -9.77
N SER A 167 2.39 -4.15 -8.87
CA SER A 167 2.42 -4.56 -7.46
C SER A 167 1.47 -3.76 -6.58
N ARG A 168 0.66 -2.84 -7.13
CA ARG A 168 -0.28 -2.04 -6.32
C ARG A 168 -1.30 -2.91 -5.61
N ILE A 169 -1.44 -2.68 -4.32
CA ILE A 169 -2.39 -3.36 -3.45
C ILE A 169 -3.74 -2.65 -3.57
N GLY A 170 -4.79 -3.36 -3.97
CA GLY A 170 -6.13 -2.81 -4.19
C GLY A 170 -6.39 -2.25 -5.60
N SER A 171 -5.53 -2.54 -6.59
CA SER A 171 -5.69 -2.07 -7.99
C SER A 171 -6.84 -2.72 -8.77
N GLY A 172 -7.35 -3.88 -8.33
CA GLY A 172 -8.44 -4.61 -9.01
C GLY A 172 -9.84 -3.98 -8.98
N PHE A 173 -9.96 -2.70 -8.59
CA PHE A 173 -11.24 -2.02 -8.37
C PHE A 173 -11.61 -0.96 -9.43
N ARG A 174 -10.76 -0.61 -10.41
CA ARG A 174 -11.11 0.37 -11.49
C ARG A 174 -10.42 0.10 -12.84
N CYS A 175 -11.02 0.64 -13.91
CA CYS A 175 -10.49 0.70 -15.29
C CYS A 175 -9.10 1.31 -15.35
N SER A 176 -8.28 0.80 -16.28
CA SER A 176 -6.94 1.32 -16.58
C SER A 176 -6.98 2.84 -16.79
N PRO A 177 -6.13 3.62 -16.10
CA PRO A 177 -6.01 5.05 -16.31
C PRO A 177 -5.53 5.35 -17.74
N ASP A 178 -5.90 6.52 -18.25
CA ASP A 178 -5.40 7.08 -19.50
C ASP A 178 -3.87 7.28 -19.44
N GLY A 179 -3.20 7.35 -20.60
CA GLY A 179 -1.73 7.31 -20.70
C GLY A 179 -1.01 8.36 -19.85
N GLU A 180 -1.46 9.62 -19.87
CA GLU A 180 -0.83 10.69 -19.07
C GLU A 180 -1.05 10.52 -17.56
N LYS A 181 -2.23 10.02 -17.16
CA LYS A 181 -2.53 9.75 -15.74
C LYS A 181 -1.72 8.58 -15.21
N LEU A 182 -1.50 7.57 -16.05
CA LEU A 182 -0.68 6.41 -15.71
C LEU A 182 0.77 6.83 -15.43
N GLU A 183 1.36 7.65 -16.30
CA GLU A 183 2.73 8.13 -16.12
C GLU A 183 2.89 8.96 -14.84
N GLN A 184 1.94 9.87 -14.55
CA GLN A 184 1.95 10.64 -13.30
C GLN A 184 1.82 9.75 -12.06
N GLU A 185 1.01 8.69 -12.12
CA GLU A 185 0.89 7.72 -11.03
C GLU A 185 2.18 6.93 -10.82
N LYS A 186 2.82 6.46 -11.90
CA LYS A 186 4.12 5.77 -11.84
C LYS A 186 5.20 6.65 -11.24
N GLU A 187 5.26 7.90 -11.67
CA GLU A 187 6.19 8.90 -11.16
C GLU A 187 5.99 9.13 -9.65
N THR A 188 4.73 9.25 -9.22
CA THR A 188 4.38 9.41 -7.80
C THR A 188 4.79 8.19 -6.97
N LEU A 189 4.54 6.97 -7.48
CA LEU A 189 4.95 5.73 -6.80
C LEU A 189 6.47 5.61 -6.68
N ALA A 190 7.21 5.90 -7.75
CA ALA A 190 8.67 5.89 -7.72
C ALA A 190 9.20 6.90 -6.69
N ARG A 191 8.66 8.13 -6.67
CA ARG A 191 9.02 9.13 -5.64
C ARG A 191 8.71 8.66 -4.23
N ALA A 192 7.57 8.01 -4.02
CA ALA A 192 7.20 7.51 -2.70
C ALA A 192 8.16 6.43 -2.20
N VAL A 193 8.59 5.51 -3.08
CA VAL A 193 9.60 4.51 -2.74
C VAL A 193 10.96 5.16 -2.44
N LEU A 194 11.37 6.17 -3.22
CA LEU A 194 12.59 6.92 -2.96
C LEU A 194 12.53 7.69 -1.63
N GLY A 195 11.37 8.26 -1.30
CA GLY A 195 11.11 8.86 0.01
C GLY A 195 11.21 7.86 1.15
N LEU A 196 10.71 6.63 0.96
CA LEU A 196 10.84 5.56 1.94
C LEU A 196 12.30 5.14 2.15
N ILE A 197 13.06 4.94 1.06
CA ILE A 197 14.50 4.62 1.12
C ILE A 197 15.26 5.73 1.88
N TYR A 198 14.92 6.99 1.66
CA TYR A 198 15.50 8.11 2.40
C TYR A 198 15.13 8.09 3.89
N VAL A 199 13.86 7.85 4.22
CA VAL A 199 13.40 7.82 5.63
C VAL A 199 14.06 6.67 6.40
N GLU A 200 14.27 5.53 5.77
CA GLU A 200 14.86 4.35 6.43
C GLU A 200 16.40 4.33 6.41
N GLY A 201 17.01 4.65 5.26
CA GLY A 201 18.44 4.53 4.99
C GLY A 201 19.20 5.85 4.81
N GLY A 202 18.51 6.99 4.87
CA GLY A 202 19.12 8.32 4.78
C GLY A 202 19.62 8.71 3.38
N VAL A 203 20.47 9.74 3.34
CA VAL A 203 20.97 10.32 2.07
C VAL A 203 21.84 9.33 1.29
N ASP A 204 22.63 8.51 1.97
CA ASP A 204 23.57 7.61 1.30
C ASP A 204 22.85 6.47 0.57
N ALA A 205 21.80 5.92 1.18
CA ALA A 205 20.92 4.95 0.51
C ALA A 205 20.25 5.58 -0.73
N LEU A 206 19.78 6.82 -0.63
CA LEU A 206 19.17 7.52 -1.77
C LEU A 206 20.18 7.81 -2.90
N ARG A 207 21.44 8.16 -2.57
CA ARG A 207 22.50 8.39 -3.55
C ARG A 207 22.85 7.13 -4.34
N ALA A 208 22.77 5.96 -3.72
CA ALA A 208 23.00 4.68 -4.40
C ALA A 208 21.98 4.41 -5.52
N VAL A 209 20.81 5.05 -5.47
CA VAL A 209 19.74 4.89 -6.47
C VAL A 209 19.91 5.80 -7.70
N VAL A 210 20.71 6.86 -7.60
CA VAL A 210 20.91 7.86 -8.68
C VAL A 210 21.34 7.26 -10.01
N PRO A 211 22.28 6.31 -10.07
CA PRO A 211 22.68 5.70 -11.34
C PRO A 211 21.51 5.01 -12.05
N LEU A 212 20.52 4.51 -11.30
CA LEU A 212 19.34 3.84 -11.87
C LEU A 212 18.41 4.84 -12.57
N LEU A 213 18.38 6.09 -12.13
CA LEU A 213 17.60 7.17 -12.74
C LEU A 213 18.17 7.66 -14.08
N ALA A 214 19.50 7.52 -14.26
CA ALA A 214 20.18 7.94 -15.49
C ALA A 214 19.96 6.99 -16.67
N TYR A 215 19.61 5.73 -16.41
CA TYR A 215 19.48 4.70 -17.44
C TYR A 215 18.29 4.92 -18.40
N GLY A 216 17.32 5.77 -18.03
CA GLY A 216 16.18 6.15 -18.87
C GLY A 216 16.46 7.28 -19.88
N ARG A 217 17.67 7.87 -19.90
CA ARG A 217 18.03 8.98 -20.81
C ARG A 217 18.56 8.54 -22.19
N THR A 218 18.74 7.24 -22.43
CA THR A 218 19.39 6.71 -23.65
C THR A 218 18.49 5.85 -24.53
N GLY A 219 17.16 6.00 -24.42
CA GLY A 219 16.17 5.36 -25.30
C GLY A 219 15.59 6.34 -26.31
#